data_AF-A0AAX3S5S5-F1
#
_entry.id   AF-A0AAX3S5S5-F1
#
_cell.length_a   1.000
_cell.length_b   1.000
_cell.length_c   1.000
_cell.angle_alpha   90.00
_cell.angle_beta   90.00
_cell.angle_gamma   90.00
#
_symmetry.space_group_name_H-M   'P 1'
#
loop_
_entity.id
_entity.type
_entity.pdbx_description
1 polymer ?
#
loop_
_entity_poly.entity_id
_entity_poly.type
_entity_poly.pdbx_seq_one_letter_code
_entity_poly.pdbx_strand_id
1 'polypeptide(L)'
;MHQVLANFSVSISELKKNPSALLTQASGAPIAVLNHNKPAAYLVPVETYEAMMEMLEDYELAKLVEGRRADKDKAVTVSLDDL
;
A
#
# COMPACT_ATOMS: atom_id res chain seq x y z
N MET A 1 -6.58 10.04 20.73
CA MET A 1 -5.73 8.84 20.60
C MET A 1 -5.52 8.58 19.13
N HIS A 2 -4.29 8.33 18.68
CA HIS A 2 -4.02 7.90 17.29
C HIS A 2 -4.14 6.39 17.26
N GLN A 3 -5.01 5.84 16.40
CA GLN A 3 -5.16 4.40 16.26
C GLN A 3 -3.95 3.85 15.50
N VAL A 4 -3.31 2.82 16.07
CA VAL A 4 -2.23 2.11 15.40
C VAL A 4 -2.87 1.11 14.42
N LEU A 5 -2.47 1.18 13.15
CA LEU A 5 -2.96 0.36 12.05
C LEU A 5 -1.97 -0.75 11.67
N ALA A 6 -1.10 -1.12 12.60
CA ALA A 6 -0.11 -2.18 12.45
C ALA A 6 -0.22 -3.17 13.61
N ASN A 7 -0.06 -4.45 13.31
CA ASN A 7 -0.04 -5.52 14.31
C ASN A 7 1.28 -5.57 15.09
N PHE A 8 2.32 -4.93 14.55
CA PHE A 8 3.64 -4.82 15.16
C PHE A 8 3.94 -3.37 15.50
N SER A 9 4.62 -3.14 16.61
CA SER A 9 5.14 -1.82 16.96
C SER A 9 6.54 -1.94 17.56
N VAL A 10 7.36 -0.92 17.33
CA VAL A 10 8.74 -0.87 17.82
C VAL A 10 9.13 0.57 18.16
N SER A 11 9.92 0.76 19.22
CA SER A 11 10.49 2.08 19.50
C SER A 11 11.62 2.41 18.53
N ILE A 12 11.89 3.71 18.30
CA ILE A 12 13.04 4.15 17.49
C ILE A 12 14.36 3.55 18.02
N SER A 13 14.50 3.44 19.35
CA SER A 13 15.70 2.89 19.98
C SER A 13 15.88 1.39 19.71
N GLU A 14 14.81 0.61 19.67
CA GLU A 14 14.85 -0.82 19.33
C GLU A 14 15.06 -1.04 17.83
N LEU A 15 14.41 -0.23 16.99
CA LEU A 15 14.59 -0.27 15.54
C LEU A 15 16.07 -0.06 15.16
N LYS A 16 16.75 0.88 15.81
CA LYS A 16 18.19 1.13 15.60
C LYS A 16 19.08 -0.03 16.02
N LYS A 17 18.67 -0.84 16.99
CA LYS A 17 19.48 -1.95 17.52
C LYS A 17 19.51 -3.15 16.58
N ASN A 18 18.35 -3.55 16.05
CA ASN A 18 18.23 -4.77 15.24
C ASN A 18 17.12 -4.65 14.16
N PRO A 19 17.34 -3.85 13.10
CA PRO A 19 16.32 -3.63 12.07
C PRO A 19 15.95 -4.92 11.31
N SER A 20 16.92 -5.77 10.97
CA SER A 20 16.67 -6.99 10.18
C SER A 20 15.84 -8.04 10.92
N ALA A 21 16.05 -8.18 12.23
CA ALA A 21 15.29 -9.13 13.05
C ALA A 21 13.81 -8.72 13.17
N LEU A 22 13.54 -7.41 13.21
CA LEU A 22 12.18 -6.87 13.24
C LEU A 22 11.46 -7.09 11.91
N LEU A 23 12.15 -6.85 10.79
CA LEU A 23 11.61 -7.13 9.45
C LEU A 23 11.25 -8.60 9.27
N THR A 24 12.13 -9.50 9.74
CA THR A 24 11.88 -10.96 9.67
C THR A 24 10.67 -11.36 10.52
N GLN A 25 10.55 -10.82 11.74
CA GLN A 25 9.42 -11.11 12.64
C GLN A 25 8.09 -10.57 12.12
N ALA A 26 8.11 -9.42 11.45
CA ALA A 26 6.91 -8.83 10.88
C ALA A 26 6.38 -9.63 9.68
N SER A 27 7.21 -10.47 9.04
CA SER A 27 6.79 -11.39 7.97
C SER A 27 5.98 -10.68 6.86
N GLY A 28 6.43 -9.50 6.44
CA GLY A 28 5.74 -8.67 5.44
C GLY A 28 4.69 -7.72 6.01
N ALA A 29 4.31 -7.81 7.28
CA ALA A 29 3.37 -6.87 7.88
C ALA A 29 4.02 -5.48 8.12
N PRO A 30 3.25 -4.38 8.02
CA PRO A 30 3.69 -3.06 8.47
C PRO A 30 4.03 -3.05 9.97
N ILE A 31 5.02 -2.24 10.35
CA ILE A 31 5.44 -2.04 11.75
C ILE A 31 5.25 -0.58 12.12
N ALA A 32 4.52 -0.28 13.20
CA ALA A 32 4.42 1.07 13.74
C ALA A 32 5.71 1.45 14.48
N VAL A 33 6.33 2.55 14.08
CA VAL A 33 7.51 3.12 14.75
C VAL A 33 7.05 4.15 15.76
N LEU A 34 7.41 3.93 17.03
CA LEU A 34 7.01 4.75 18.16
C LEU A 34 8.13 5.70 18.59
N ASN A 35 7.78 6.97 18.83
CA ASN A 35 8.62 7.97 19.48
C ASN A 35 7.95 8.41 20.79
N HIS A 36 8.63 8.23 21.93
CA HIS A 36 8.04 8.48 23.26
C HIS A 36 6.65 7.85 23.45
N ASN A 37 6.49 6.57 23.07
CA ASN A 37 5.23 5.81 23.11
C ASN A 37 4.08 6.37 22.26
N LYS A 38 4.38 7.28 21.31
CA LYS A 38 3.43 7.79 20.34
C LYS A 38 3.81 7.30 18.94
N PRO A 39 2.85 6.83 18.12
CA PRO A 39 3.12 6.47 16.73
C PRO A 39 3.67 7.68 15.97
N ALA A 40 4.82 7.51 15.32
CA ALA A 40 5.50 8.56 14.57
C ALA A 40 5.61 8.23 13.07
N ALA A 41 5.74 6.95 12.73
CA ALA A 41 5.82 6.48 11.35
C ALA A 41 5.40 5.00 11.24
N TYR A 42 5.29 4.51 10.01
CA TYR A 42 5.24 3.08 9.72
C TYR A 42 6.48 2.68 8.92
N LEU A 43 7.06 1.54 9.27
CA LEU A 43 8.01 0.82 8.46
C LEU A 43 7.22 -0.22 7.65
N VAL A 44 7.22 -0.10 6.34
CA VAL A 44 6.52 -1.03 5.44
C VAL A 44 7.58 -1.81 4.66
N PRO A 45 7.57 -3.15 4.69
CA PRO A 45 8.47 -3.97 3.85
C PRO A 45 8.29 -3.65 2.37
N VAL A 46 9.34 -3.88 1.58
CA VAL A 46 9.39 -3.48 0.17
C VAL A 46 8.25 -4.14 -0.61
N GLU A 47 8.11 -5.45 -0.49
CA GLU A 47 7.11 -6.24 -1.21
C GLU A 47 5.68 -5.77 -0.87
N THR A 48 5.46 -5.43 0.39
CA THR A 48 4.16 -4.94 0.87
C THR A 48 3.87 -3.54 0.36
N TYR A 49 4.88 -2.66 0.33
CA TYR A 49 4.71 -1.32 -0.21
C TYR A 49 4.41 -1.36 -1.72
N GLU A 50 5.14 -2.18 -2.47
CA GLU A 50 4.92 -2.37 -3.91
C GLU A 50 3.50 -2.90 -4.18
N ALA A 51 3.07 -3.94 -3.46
CA ALA A 51 1.71 -4.48 -3.59
C ALA A 51 0.63 -3.44 -3.26
N MET A 52 0.85 -2.58 -2.24
CA MET A 52 -0.07 -1.49 -1.93
C MET A 52 -0.18 -0.48 -3.08
N MET A 53 0.95 -0.16 -3.73
CA MET A 53 0.97 0.78 -4.86
C MET A 53 0.27 0.19 -6.09
N GLU A 54 0.50 -1.10 -6.40
CA GLU A 54 -0.18 -1.81 -7.48
C GLU A 54 -1.70 -1.83 -7.27
N MET A 55 -2.16 -2.14 -6.05
CA MET A 55 -3.58 -2.10 -5.70
C MET A 55 -4.21 -0.71 -5.84
N LEU A 56 -3.45 0.36 -5.56
CA LEU A 56 -3.92 1.74 -5.73
C LEU A 56 -4.07 2.10 -7.21
N GLU A 57 -3.11 1.71 -8.05
CA GLU A 57 -3.17 1.91 -9.49
C GLU A 57 -4.37 1.18 -10.11
N ASP A 58 -4.55 -0.10 -9.77
CA ASP A 58 -5.70 -0.90 -10.21
C ASP A 58 -7.03 -0.26 -9.80
N TYR A 59 -7.10 0.28 -8.58
CA TYR A 59 -8.30 0.95 -8.09
C TYR A 59 -8.63 2.22 -8.88
N GLU A 60 -7.61 3.02 -9.21
CA GLU A 60 -7.78 4.22 -10.04
C GLU A 60 -8.21 3.84 -11.47
N LEU A 61 -7.62 2.79 -12.05
CA LEU A 61 -8.00 2.26 -13.34
C LEU A 61 -9.45 1.76 -13.34
N ALA A 62 -9.86 1.01 -12.31
CA ALA A 62 -11.21 0.54 -12.15
C ALA A 62 -12.22 1.68 -12.09
N LYS A 63 -11.92 2.76 -11.34
CA LYS A 63 -12.76 3.97 -11.33
C LYS A 63 -12.90 4.60 -12.71
N LEU A 64 -11.81 4.66 -13.47
CA LEU A 64 -11.82 5.21 -14.81
C LEU A 64 -12.69 4.37 -15.76
N VAL A 65 -12.55 3.05 -15.70
CA VAL A 65 -13.39 2.12 -16.47
C VAL A 65 -14.86 2.29 -16.13
N GLU A 66 -15.20 2.35 -14.84
CA GLU A 66 -16.59 2.53 -14.41
C GLU A 66 -17.15 3.90 -14.82
N GLY A 67 -16.35 4.97 -14.76
CA GLY A 67 -16.73 6.28 -15.27
C GLY A 67 -17.03 6.26 -16.77
N ARG A 68 -16.18 5.59 -17.56
CA ARG A 68 -16.36 5.47 -19.03
C ARG A 68 -17.45 4.50 -19.44
N ARG A 69 -17.85 3.58 -18.56
CA ARG A 69 -18.94 2.63 -18.83
C ARG A 69 -20.25 3.36 -19.15
N ALA A 70 -20.47 4.54 -18.58
CA ALA A 70 -21.64 5.38 -18.87
C ALA A 70 -21.62 6.00 -20.29
N ASP A 71 -20.44 6.16 -20.90
CA ASP A 71 -20.29 6.71 -22.24
C ASP A 71 -20.24 5.63 -23.34
N LYS A 72 -20.59 4.38 -23.01
CA LYS A 72 -20.54 3.25 -23.95
C LYS A 72 -21.36 3.50 -25.22
N ASP A 73 -22.48 4.23 -25.12
CA ASP A 73 -23.32 4.55 -26.27
C ASP A 73 -22.65 5.52 -27.28
N LYS A 74 -21.58 6.21 -26.85
CA LYS A 74 -20.75 7.09 -27.69
C LYS A 74 -19.45 6.42 -28.16
N ALA A 75 -19.26 5.14 -27.87
CA ALA A 75 -18.01 4.44 -28.20
C ALA A 75 -17.89 4.21 -29.71
N VAL A 76 -16.67 4.36 -30.22
CA VAL A 76 -16.33 3.99 -31.60
C VAL A 76 -15.92 2.52 -31.60
N THR A 77 -16.58 1.70 -32.44
CA THR A 77 -16.20 0.30 -32.62
C THR A 77 -14.98 0.21 -33.53
N VAL A 78 -13.97 -0.55 -33.11
CA VAL A 78 -12.73 -0.79 -33.86
C VAL A 78 -12.41 -2.28 -33.83
N SER A 79 -11.84 -2.82 -34.91
CA SER A 79 -11.27 -4.18 -34.94
C SER A 79 -9.77 -4.13 -34.65
N LEU A 80 -9.23 -5.22 -34.08
CA LEU A 80 -7.77 -5.38 -33.96
C LEU A 80 -7.09 -5.59 -35.32
N ASP A 81 -7.83 -6.12 -36.30
CA ASP A 81 -7.34 -6.32 -37.67
C ASP A 81 -7.24 -5.00 -38.48
N ASP A 82 -7.78 -3.90 -37.94
CA ASP A 82 -7.79 -2.57 -38.57
C ASP A 82 -6.64 -1.66 -38.07
N LEU A 83 -5.75 -2.18 -37.22
CA LEU A 83 -4.57 -1.50 -36.63
C LEU A 83 -3.27 -1.94 -37.33
#